data_AF-A0A2N2R8Z2-F1
#
_entry.id   AF-A0A2N2R8Z2-F1
#
_cell.length_a   1.000
_cell.length_b   1.000
_cell.length_c   1.000
_cell.angle_alpha   90.00
_cell.angle_beta   90.00
_cell.angle_gamma   90.00
#
_symmetry.space_group_name_H-M   'P 1'
#
loop_
_entity.id
_entity.type
_entity.pdbx_description
1 polymer ?
#
loop_
_entity_poly.entity_id
_entity_poly.type
_entity_poly.pdbx_seq_one_letter_code
_entity_poly.pdbx_strand_id
1 'polypeptide(L)'
;LLTGVFTLAPLAVIDKRPGCTWGGVMRNWTLVFFGNFGGALTVALFMAIIVTFGFTEAPNAVGQKLGVIGESRTLGYAAHGAAGMLTLFIRGVMCNWMVSTGVVAAMMSTTVSGKILAMWMPILVFFYMGFEHSIVNMFLFPSGLMLGGNFTLMDYFIWNEIPTVLGNLVGGLTFVGATLFSTHYKTAPKRAIA
;
A
#
# COMPACT_ATOMS: atom_id res chain seq x y z
N LEU A 1 8.64 2.71 0.23
CA LEU A 1 7.16 2.66 0.15
C LEU A 1 6.63 2.20 1.51
N LEU A 2 5.56 2.82 2.01
CA LEU A 2 5.00 2.53 3.34
C LEU A 2 4.74 1.03 3.58
N THR A 3 4.11 0.36 2.63
CA THR A 3 3.71 -1.05 2.73
C THR A 3 4.91 -2.00 2.86
N GLY A 4 6.04 -1.69 2.22
CA GLY A 4 7.29 -2.43 2.43
C GLY A 4 7.94 -2.17 3.80
N VAL A 5 7.90 -0.92 4.29
CA VAL A 5 8.47 -0.57 5.61
C VAL A 5 7.59 -1.02 6.78
N PHE A 6 6.29 -1.28 6.56
CA PHE A 6 5.44 -1.98 7.52
C PHE A 6 5.98 -3.35 7.88
N THR A 7 6.60 -4.05 6.92
CA THR A 7 7.20 -5.36 7.15
C THR A 7 8.61 -5.23 7.72
N LEU A 8 9.47 -4.41 7.10
CA LEU A 8 10.89 -4.41 7.42
C LEU A 8 11.25 -3.66 8.70
N ALA A 9 10.62 -2.50 8.97
CA ALA A 9 11.03 -1.64 10.09
C ALA A 9 10.73 -2.25 11.47
N PRO A 10 9.56 -2.88 11.72
CA PRO A 10 9.30 -3.55 12.98
C PRO A 10 10.24 -4.72 13.26
N LEU A 11 10.64 -5.47 12.23
CA LEU A 11 11.56 -6.61 12.39
C LEU A 11 12.89 -6.18 13.01
N ALA A 12 13.40 -5.00 12.63
CA ALA A 12 14.63 -4.48 13.22
C ALA A 12 14.50 -4.20 14.73
N VAL A 13 13.32 -3.73 15.17
CA VAL A 13 13.05 -3.49 16.59
C VAL A 13 12.80 -4.80 17.34
N ILE A 14 12.07 -5.75 16.74
CA ILE A 14 11.79 -7.08 17.31
C ILE A 14 13.10 -7.86 17.49
N ASP A 15 14.03 -7.77 16.54
CA ASP A 15 15.37 -8.36 16.59
C ASP A 15 16.33 -7.60 17.54
N LYS A 16 15.83 -6.59 18.27
CA LYS A 16 16.60 -5.76 19.21
C LYS A 16 17.87 -5.19 18.58
N ARG A 17 17.79 -4.78 17.31
CA ARG A 17 18.93 -4.18 16.61
C ARG A 17 19.36 -2.89 17.32
N PRO A 18 20.66 -2.70 17.60
CA PRO A 18 21.11 -1.49 18.27
C PRO A 18 20.72 -0.22 17.49
N GLY A 19 20.20 0.77 18.21
CA GLY A 19 19.71 2.04 17.64
C GLY A 19 18.31 2.00 17.01
N CYS A 20 17.64 0.83 16.99
CA CYS A 20 16.27 0.71 16.47
C CYS A 20 15.25 0.79 17.62
N THR A 21 14.28 1.71 17.53
CA THR A 21 13.22 1.90 18.53
C THR A 21 11.85 1.97 17.88
N TRP A 22 10.79 1.64 18.63
CA TRP A 22 9.41 1.82 18.17
C TRP A 22 9.10 3.28 17.83
N GLY A 23 9.67 4.24 18.56
CA GLY A 23 9.56 5.67 18.22
C GLY A 23 10.17 5.98 16.84
N GLY A 24 11.31 5.36 16.51
CA GLY A 24 11.91 5.45 15.18
C GLY A 24 11.04 4.85 14.09
N VAL A 25 10.40 3.70 14.34
CA VAL A 25 9.45 3.07 13.42
C VAL A 25 8.25 3.97 13.17
N MET A 26 7.62 4.51 14.21
CA MET A 26 6.45 5.39 14.07
C MET A 26 6.80 6.68 13.33
N ARG A 27 7.97 7.28 13.61
CA ARG A 27 8.47 8.43 12.85
C ARG A 27 8.69 8.08 11.38
N ASN A 28 9.31 6.93 11.09
CA ASN A 28 9.53 6.48 9.72
C ASN A 28 8.21 6.29 8.98
N TRP A 29 7.27 5.55 9.56
CA TRP A 29 5.96 5.30 8.96
C TRP A 29 5.20 6.59 8.70
N THR A 30 5.20 7.53 9.66
CA THR A 30 4.53 8.83 9.49
C THR A 30 5.12 9.63 8.33
N LEU A 31 6.45 9.78 8.29
CA LEU A 31 7.13 10.53 7.22
C LEU A 31 6.91 9.89 5.85
N VAL A 32 7.01 8.56 5.77
CA VAL A 32 6.81 7.82 4.52
C VAL A 32 5.35 7.89 4.07
N PHE A 33 4.38 7.81 4.99
CA PHE A 33 2.97 7.96 4.69
C PHE A 33 2.69 9.32 4.04
N PHE A 34 3.12 10.43 4.67
CA PHE A 34 2.89 11.77 4.12
C PHE A 34 3.64 11.99 2.80
N GLY A 35 4.86 11.48 2.68
CA GLY A 35 5.59 11.52 1.40
C GLY A 35 4.90 10.74 0.29
N ASN A 36 4.37 9.56 0.60
CA ASN A 36 3.60 8.76 -0.36
C ASN A 36 2.27 9.43 -0.73
N PHE A 37 1.55 9.95 0.26
CA PHE A 37 0.29 10.67 0.03
C PHE A 37 0.48 11.93 -0.82
N GLY A 38 1.47 12.77 -0.50
CA GLY A 38 1.77 13.97 -1.28
C GLY A 38 2.16 13.66 -2.73
N GLY A 39 2.98 12.63 -2.92
CA GLY A 39 3.34 12.14 -4.25
C GLY A 39 2.14 11.61 -5.04
N ALA A 40 1.32 10.77 -4.40
CA ALA A 40 0.11 10.22 -5.01
C ALA A 40 -0.90 11.32 -5.40
N LEU A 41 -1.09 12.31 -4.53
CA LEU A 41 -1.96 13.46 -4.80
C LEU A 41 -1.45 14.31 -5.98
N THR A 42 -0.14 14.51 -6.07
CA THR A 42 0.49 15.23 -7.19
C THR A 42 0.23 14.52 -8.51
N VAL A 43 0.43 13.20 -8.54
CA VAL A 43 0.18 12.39 -9.73
C VAL A 43 -1.32 12.34 -10.06
N ALA A 44 -2.18 12.27 -9.05
CA ALA A 44 -3.64 12.33 -9.23
C ALA A 44 -4.08 13.63 -9.92
N LEU A 45 -3.52 14.77 -9.50
CA LEU A 45 -3.77 16.06 -10.12
C LEU A 45 -3.28 16.11 -11.57
N PHE A 46 -2.05 15.65 -11.84
CA PHE A 46 -1.50 15.62 -13.20
C PHE A 46 -2.33 14.75 -14.13
N MET A 47 -2.76 13.57 -13.65
CA MET A 47 -3.64 12.69 -14.42
C MET A 47 -5.00 13.33 -14.68
N ALA A 48 -5.60 13.98 -13.67
CA ALA A 48 -6.87 14.68 -13.83
C ALA A 48 -6.77 15.80 -14.90
N ILE A 49 -5.70 16.59 -14.89
CA ILE A 49 -5.42 17.60 -15.92
C ILE A 49 -5.30 16.94 -17.31
N ILE A 50 -4.53 15.86 -17.44
CA ILE A 50 -4.31 15.19 -18.73
C ILE A 50 -5.63 14.65 -19.31
N VAL A 51 -6.44 13.97 -18.49
CA VAL A 51 -7.65 13.28 -18.98
C VAL A 51 -8.84 14.20 -19.26
N THR A 52 -8.72 15.48 -18.90
CA THR A 52 -9.77 16.50 -19.06
C THR A 52 -9.33 17.71 -19.90
N PHE A 53 -8.13 17.66 -20.51
CA PHE A 53 -7.50 18.82 -21.16
C PHE A 53 -7.43 20.06 -20.25
N GLY A 54 -7.05 19.87 -18.98
CA GLY A 54 -7.00 20.95 -18.01
C GLY A 54 -8.38 21.41 -17.54
N PHE A 55 -9.29 20.44 -17.36
CA PHE A 55 -10.67 20.64 -16.91
C PHE A 55 -11.56 21.42 -17.89
N THR A 56 -11.14 21.60 -19.14
CA THR A 56 -11.95 22.25 -20.19
C THR A 56 -12.90 21.28 -20.87
N GLU A 57 -12.58 19.98 -20.86
CA GLU A 57 -13.36 18.91 -21.47
C GLU A 57 -13.83 17.90 -20.41
N ALA A 58 -14.90 17.18 -20.72
CA ALA A 58 -15.30 16.05 -19.90
C ALA A 58 -14.19 14.98 -19.86
N PRO A 59 -14.08 14.20 -18.76
CA PRO A 59 -13.08 13.13 -18.66
C PRO A 59 -13.16 12.16 -19.85
N ASN A 60 -12.01 11.88 -20.46
CA ASN A 60 -11.89 10.85 -21.49
C ASN A 60 -12.17 9.44 -20.93
N ALA A 61 -12.09 8.40 -21.77
CA ALA A 61 -12.39 7.02 -21.36
C ALA A 61 -11.58 6.55 -20.14
N VAL A 62 -10.32 6.98 -19.99
CA VAL A 62 -9.49 6.65 -18.81
C VAL A 62 -9.96 7.43 -17.58
N GLY A 63 -10.22 8.73 -17.75
CA GLY A 63 -10.73 9.60 -16.68
C GLY A 63 -12.07 9.12 -16.12
N GLN A 64 -12.98 8.66 -16.98
CA GLN A 64 -14.25 8.08 -16.55
C GLN A 64 -14.07 6.82 -15.69
N LYS A 65 -13.13 5.94 -16.07
CA LYS A 65 -12.82 4.73 -15.27
C LYS A 65 -12.20 5.07 -13.92
N LEU A 66 -11.34 6.09 -13.87
CA LEU A 66 -10.78 6.60 -12.60
C LEU A 66 -11.85 7.23 -11.70
N GLY A 67 -12.79 7.99 -12.29
CA GLY A 67 -13.90 8.64 -11.58
C GLY A 67 -14.77 7.64 -10.79
N VAL A 68 -15.13 6.53 -11.41
CA VAL A 68 -16.05 5.53 -10.80
C VAL A 68 -15.35 4.50 -9.92
N ILE A 69 -14.02 4.39 -9.98
CA ILE A 69 -13.28 3.34 -9.28
C ILE A 69 -13.45 3.45 -7.75
N GLY A 70 -13.48 4.68 -7.23
CA GLY A 70 -13.58 4.96 -5.79
C GLY A 70 -14.92 4.56 -5.19
N GLU A 71 -16.01 4.66 -5.96
CA GLU A 71 -17.36 4.30 -5.50
C GLU A 71 -17.47 2.80 -5.20
N SER A 72 -17.00 1.95 -6.14
CA SER A 72 -17.01 0.50 -5.95
C SER A 72 -16.14 0.04 -4.76
N ARG A 73 -15.09 0.81 -4.46
CA ARG A 73 -14.12 0.55 -3.39
C ARG A 73 -14.45 1.23 -2.06
N THR A 74 -15.59 1.92 -1.95
CA THR A 74 -16.10 2.49 -0.69
C THR A 74 -17.53 2.08 -0.45
N LEU A 75 -18.46 2.68 -1.21
CA LEU A 75 -19.89 2.46 -1.08
C LEU A 75 -20.26 1.00 -1.33
N GLY A 76 -19.53 0.33 -2.23
CA GLY A 76 -19.66 -1.12 -2.43
C GLY A 76 -19.42 -1.92 -1.16
N TYR A 77 -18.39 -1.60 -0.37
CA TYR A 77 -18.15 -2.26 0.91
C TYR A 77 -19.12 -1.79 2.00
N ALA A 78 -19.44 -0.49 2.03
CA ALA A 78 -20.37 0.09 3.00
C ALA A 78 -21.76 -0.55 2.93
N ALA A 79 -22.23 -0.87 1.73
CA ALA A 79 -23.49 -1.58 1.50
C ALA A 79 -23.55 -2.96 2.17
N HIS A 80 -22.39 -3.58 2.43
CA HIS A 80 -22.26 -4.86 3.14
C HIS A 80 -21.87 -4.71 4.62
N GLY A 81 -21.76 -3.48 5.13
CA GLY A 81 -21.44 -3.18 6.53
C GLY A 81 -20.17 -3.89 7.03
N ALA A 82 -20.28 -4.59 8.16
CA ALA A 82 -19.15 -5.31 8.77
C ALA A 82 -18.53 -6.39 7.86
N ALA A 83 -19.35 -7.06 7.04
CA ALA A 83 -18.84 -8.07 6.09
C ALA A 83 -18.01 -7.41 4.97
N GLY A 84 -18.41 -6.21 4.52
CA GLY A 84 -17.64 -5.40 3.59
C GLY A 84 -16.30 -4.97 4.19
N MET A 85 -16.30 -4.54 5.45
CA MET A 85 -15.08 -4.17 6.18
C MET A 85 -14.11 -5.35 6.34
N LEU A 86 -14.64 -6.54 6.65
CA LEU A 86 -13.83 -7.76 6.70
C LEU A 86 -13.23 -8.08 5.32
N THR A 87 -14.04 -7.99 4.25
CA THR A 87 -13.57 -8.24 2.89
C THR A 87 -12.44 -7.31 2.49
N LEU A 88 -12.61 -6.01 2.74
CA LEU A 88 -11.60 -4.98 2.51
C LEU A 88 -10.32 -5.23 3.31
N PHE A 89 -10.46 -5.55 4.60
CA PHE A 89 -9.33 -5.87 5.46
C PHE A 89 -8.53 -7.08 4.94
N ILE A 90 -9.21 -8.18 4.59
CA ILE A 90 -8.57 -9.38 4.05
C ILE A 90 -7.93 -9.10 2.68
N ARG A 91 -8.55 -8.29 1.81
CA ARG A 91 -7.93 -7.81 0.58
C ARG A 91 -6.64 -7.02 0.88
N GLY A 92 -6.63 -6.20 1.93
CA GLY A 92 -5.43 -5.49 2.39
C GLY A 92 -4.34 -6.44 2.89
N VAL A 93 -4.70 -7.45 3.69
CA VAL A 93 -3.78 -8.50 4.16
C VAL A 93 -3.13 -9.22 2.98
N MET A 94 -3.95 -9.65 2.03
CA MET A 94 -3.48 -10.39 0.86
C MET A 94 -2.59 -9.54 -0.05
N CYS A 95 -2.92 -8.25 -0.20
CA CYS A 95 -2.08 -7.31 -0.93
C CYS A 95 -0.67 -7.24 -0.35
N ASN A 96 -0.54 -6.96 0.94
CA ASN A 96 0.79 -6.69 1.49
C ASN A 96 1.60 -7.95 1.80
N TRP A 97 0.97 -9.13 1.86
CA TRP A 97 1.72 -10.38 1.74
C TRP A 97 2.48 -10.39 0.41
N MET A 98 1.79 -10.20 -0.73
CA MET A 98 2.43 -10.20 -2.05
C MET A 98 3.49 -9.09 -2.21
N VAL A 99 3.17 -7.86 -1.80
CA VAL A 99 4.11 -6.73 -1.87
C VAL A 99 5.36 -7.01 -1.03
N SER A 100 5.18 -7.48 0.20
CA SER A 100 6.31 -7.76 1.09
C SER A 100 7.18 -8.91 0.57
N THR A 101 6.57 -9.94 -0.02
CA THR A 101 7.30 -11.01 -0.70
C THR A 101 8.14 -10.45 -1.84
N GLY A 102 7.57 -9.57 -2.68
CA GLY A 102 8.30 -8.91 -3.76
C GLY A 102 9.47 -8.06 -3.27
N VAL A 103 9.26 -7.28 -2.20
CA VAL A 103 10.32 -6.46 -1.57
C VAL A 103 11.46 -7.33 -1.05
N VAL A 104 11.15 -8.38 -0.30
CA VAL A 104 12.18 -9.28 0.26
C VAL A 104 12.91 -10.05 -0.83
N ALA A 105 12.19 -10.59 -1.81
CA ALA A 105 12.80 -11.31 -2.93
C ALA A 105 13.73 -10.39 -3.76
N ALA A 106 13.36 -9.12 -3.96
CA ALA A 106 14.23 -8.14 -4.59
C ALA A 106 15.48 -7.83 -3.73
N MET A 107 15.36 -7.83 -2.40
CA MET A 107 16.52 -7.65 -1.52
C MET A 107 17.49 -8.85 -1.56
N MET A 108 17.00 -10.05 -1.90
CA MET A 108 17.83 -11.24 -2.07
C MET A 108 18.62 -11.25 -3.38
N SER A 109 18.17 -10.51 -4.40
CA SER A 109 18.85 -10.43 -5.70
C SER A 109 19.96 -9.37 -5.71
N THR A 110 21.10 -9.69 -6.32
CA THR A 110 22.22 -8.75 -6.56
C THR A 110 22.15 -8.09 -7.93
N THR A 111 21.38 -8.63 -8.87
CA THR A 111 21.22 -8.09 -10.23
C THR A 111 19.94 -7.28 -10.36
N VAL A 112 19.97 -6.24 -11.20
CA VAL A 112 18.79 -5.39 -11.47
C VAL A 112 17.66 -6.20 -12.11
N SER A 113 17.97 -7.04 -13.10
CA SER A 113 16.99 -7.91 -13.76
C SER A 113 16.30 -8.86 -12.77
N GLY A 114 17.07 -9.47 -11.86
CA GLY A 114 16.53 -10.33 -10.81
C GLY A 114 15.59 -9.57 -9.87
N LYS A 115 15.92 -8.31 -9.51
CA LYS A 115 15.04 -7.46 -8.69
C LYS A 115 13.73 -7.14 -9.39
N ILE A 116 13.78 -6.83 -10.69
CA ILE A 116 12.60 -6.55 -11.50
C ILE A 116 11.68 -7.78 -11.54
N LEU A 117 12.22 -8.95 -11.90
CA LEU A 117 11.46 -10.19 -12.00
C LEU A 117 10.85 -10.61 -10.65
N ALA A 118 11.62 -10.47 -9.57
CA ALA A 118 11.17 -10.77 -8.21
C ALA A 118 9.99 -9.91 -7.75
N MET A 119 9.96 -8.63 -8.14
CA MET A 119 8.82 -7.75 -7.85
C MET A 119 7.66 -7.93 -8.83
N TRP A 120 7.94 -8.27 -10.09
CA TRP A 120 6.94 -8.34 -11.16
C TRP A 120 5.81 -9.32 -10.84
N MET A 121 6.14 -10.56 -10.50
CA MET A 121 5.15 -11.62 -10.33
C MET A 121 4.18 -11.35 -9.17
N PRO A 122 4.63 -11.01 -7.94
CA PRO A 122 3.70 -10.69 -6.86
C PRO A 122 2.85 -9.45 -7.13
N ILE A 123 3.42 -8.42 -7.79
CA ILE A 123 2.69 -7.20 -8.15
C ILE A 123 1.57 -7.50 -9.14
N LEU A 124 1.86 -8.28 -10.19
CA LEU A 124 0.88 -8.69 -11.19
C LEU A 124 -0.29 -9.43 -10.54
N VAL A 125 -0.01 -10.38 -9.64
CA VAL A 125 -1.04 -11.17 -8.98
C VAL A 125 -1.95 -10.29 -8.12
N PHE A 126 -1.41 -9.40 -7.28
CA PHE A 126 -2.30 -8.61 -6.41
C PHE A 126 -3.16 -7.63 -7.21
N PHE A 127 -2.62 -7.04 -8.29
CA PHE A 127 -3.40 -6.17 -9.17
C PHE A 127 -4.50 -6.94 -9.90
N TYR A 128 -4.17 -8.11 -10.47
CA TYR A 128 -5.12 -8.95 -11.18
C TYR A 128 -6.25 -9.44 -10.27
N MET A 129 -5.93 -9.83 -9.04
CA MET A 129 -6.91 -10.30 -8.05
C MET A 129 -7.73 -9.18 -7.41
N GLY A 130 -7.44 -7.90 -7.71
CA GLY A 130 -8.15 -6.76 -7.17
C GLY A 130 -7.95 -6.57 -5.66
N PHE A 131 -6.77 -6.89 -5.13
CA PHE A 131 -6.43 -6.64 -3.73
C PHE A 131 -6.26 -5.14 -3.45
N GLU A 132 -6.34 -4.76 -2.17
CA GLU A 132 -6.42 -3.37 -1.74
C GLU A 132 -5.05 -2.92 -1.20
N HIS A 133 -4.50 -1.87 -1.80
CA HIS A 133 -3.20 -1.32 -1.44
C HIS A 133 -3.38 0.13 -1.02
N SER A 134 -3.07 0.45 0.24
CA SER A 134 -3.29 1.80 0.79
C SER A 134 -2.67 2.89 -0.08
N ILE A 135 -1.40 2.74 -0.48
CA ILE A 135 -0.73 3.75 -1.30
C ILE A 135 -1.29 3.87 -2.73
N VAL A 136 -1.87 2.81 -3.29
CA VAL A 136 -2.57 2.91 -4.59
C VAL A 136 -3.89 3.67 -4.39
N ASN A 137 -4.57 3.42 -3.27
CA ASN A 137 -5.82 4.08 -2.92
C ASN A 137 -5.59 5.58 -2.64
N MET A 138 -4.44 5.97 -2.09
CA MET A 138 -4.02 7.38 -2.01
C MET A 138 -3.92 8.10 -3.37
N PHE A 139 -3.83 7.38 -4.49
CA PHE A 139 -3.93 7.94 -5.84
C PHE A 139 -5.36 7.83 -6.38
N LEU A 140 -5.95 6.62 -6.33
CA LEU A 140 -7.25 6.34 -6.94
C LEU A 140 -8.38 7.20 -6.36
N PHE A 141 -8.40 7.41 -5.04
CA PHE A 141 -9.46 8.17 -4.39
C PHE A 141 -9.40 9.67 -4.70
N PRO A 142 -8.25 10.35 -4.57
CA PRO A 142 -8.14 11.74 -5.02
C PRO A 142 -8.43 11.93 -6.52
N SER A 143 -7.95 11.01 -7.38
CA SER A 143 -8.32 11.04 -8.81
C SER A 143 -9.82 10.89 -9.01
N GLY A 144 -10.47 9.97 -8.30
CA GLY A 144 -11.91 9.77 -8.36
C GLY A 144 -12.69 11.02 -7.99
N LEU A 145 -12.32 11.67 -6.88
CA LEU A 145 -12.96 12.92 -6.42
C LEU A 145 -12.80 14.07 -7.42
N MET A 146 -11.61 14.24 -8.01
CA MET A 146 -11.36 15.28 -9.01
C MET A 146 -12.11 15.04 -10.33
N LEU A 147 -12.49 13.78 -10.60
CA LEU A 147 -13.12 13.34 -11.85
C LEU A 147 -14.63 13.03 -11.69
N GLY A 148 -15.25 13.49 -10.60
CA GLY A 148 -16.69 13.43 -10.41
C GLY A 148 -17.23 12.16 -9.74
N GLY A 149 -16.40 11.44 -8.99
CA GLY A 149 -16.84 10.30 -8.17
C GLY A 149 -17.77 10.73 -7.02
N ASN A 150 -18.82 9.95 -6.77
CA ASN A 150 -19.88 10.25 -5.80
C ASN A 150 -19.60 9.64 -4.42
N PHE A 151 -18.46 9.99 -3.82
CA PHE A 151 -18.11 9.59 -2.46
C PHE A 151 -17.42 10.74 -1.74
N THR A 152 -17.41 10.72 -0.41
CA THR A 152 -16.76 11.77 0.38
C THR A 152 -15.36 11.34 0.82
N LEU A 153 -14.55 12.31 1.27
CA LEU A 153 -13.29 12.02 1.95
C LEU A 153 -13.51 11.14 3.20
N MET A 154 -14.63 11.33 3.90
CA MET A 154 -14.98 10.52 5.06
C MET A 154 -15.22 9.07 4.65
N ASP A 155 -15.92 8.84 3.55
CA ASP A 155 -16.16 7.50 3.02
C ASP A 155 -14.84 6.83 2.65
N TYR A 156 -13.94 7.55 2.00
CA TYR A 156 -12.59 7.05 1.71
C TYR A 156 -11.84 6.62 2.97
N PHE A 157 -11.77 7.45 4.01
CA PHE A 157 -10.98 7.11 5.19
C PHE A 157 -11.58 5.94 5.98
N ILE A 158 -12.90 5.96 6.21
CA ILE A 158 -13.59 4.97 7.05
C ILE A 158 -13.77 3.65 6.31
N TRP A 159 -14.29 3.71 5.08
CA TRP A 159 -14.71 2.54 4.30
C TRP A 159 -13.65 2.06 3.31
N ASN A 160 -12.43 2.61 3.33
CA ASN A 160 -11.33 2.11 2.51
C ASN A 160 -9.96 2.19 3.18
N GLU A 161 -9.46 3.40 3.47
CA GLU A 161 -8.04 3.59 3.76
C GLU A 161 -7.62 2.99 5.11
N ILE A 162 -8.37 3.24 6.19
CA ILE A 162 -8.02 2.73 7.52
C ILE A 162 -7.99 1.19 7.53
N PRO A 163 -9.05 0.47 7.08
CA PRO A 163 -9.02 -0.99 7.06
C PRO A 163 -7.95 -1.55 6.13
N THR A 164 -7.69 -0.87 4.99
CA THR A 164 -6.64 -1.28 4.05
C THR A 164 -5.25 -1.12 4.66
N VAL A 165 -4.95 -0.01 5.32
CA VAL A 165 -3.67 0.23 6.01
C VAL A 165 -3.44 -0.82 7.09
N LEU A 166 -4.46 -1.12 7.90
CA LEU A 166 -4.38 -2.14 8.95
C LEU A 166 -4.20 -3.54 8.35
N GLY A 167 -4.94 -3.87 7.29
CA GLY A 167 -4.79 -5.12 6.56
C GLY A 167 -3.39 -5.25 5.98
N ASN A 168 -2.88 -4.20 5.32
CA ASN A 168 -1.53 -4.18 4.78
C ASN A 168 -0.49 -4.39 5.89
N LEU A 169 -0.61 -3.71 7.03
CA LEU A 169 0.29 -3.90 8.16
C LEU A 169 0.30 -5.37 8.64
N VAL A 170 -0.87 -5.96 8.84
CA VAL A 170 -1.02 -7.36 9.28
C VAL A 170 -0.41 -8.30 8.26
N GLY A 171 -0.79 -8.19 6.98
CA GLY A 171 -0.32 -9.12 5.94
C GLY A 171 1.19 -9.13 5.74
N GLY A 172 1.81 -7.97 5.81
CA GLY A 172 3.27 -7.85 5.73
C GLY A 172 3.98 -8.49 6.94
N LEU A 173 3.51 -8.18 8.15
CA LEU A 173 4.12 -8.68 9.38
C LEU A 173 3.89 -10.17 9.61
N THR A 174 2.71 -10.71 9.33
CA THR A 174 2.39 -12.10 9.64
C THR A 174 2.97 -13.08 8.62
N PHE A 175 2.75 -12.84 7.33
CA PHE A 175 3.09 -13.85 6.31
C PHE A 175 4.53 -13.77 5.84
N VAL A 176 5.15 -12.59 5.91
CA VAL A 176 6.54 -12.38 5.47
C VAL A 176 7.43 -12.12 6.66
N GLY A 177 7.10 -11.12 7.49
CA GLY A 177 7.96 -10.73 8.60
C GLY A 177 8.16 -11.84 9.64
N ALA A 178 7.08 -12.41 10.15
CA ALA A 178 7.14 -13.47 11.16
C ALA A 178 7.79 -14.74 10.61
N THR A 179 7.48 -15.12 9.37
CA THR A 179 8.07 -16.29 8.69
C THR A 179 9.59 -16.15 8.54
N LEU A 180 10.07 -14.99 8.11
CA LEU A 180 11.51 -14.71 8.02
C LEU A 180 12.16 -14.72 9.39
N PHE A 181 11.53 -14.08 10.37
CA PHE A 181 12.04 -14.05 11.73
C PHE A 181 12.13 -15.45 12.33
N SER A 182 11.09 -16.27 12.23
CA SER A 182 11.09 -17.63 12.79
C SER A 182 12.14 -18.54 12.18
N THR A 183 12.50 -18.33 10.91
CA THR A 183 13.43 -19.19 10.17
C THR A 183 14.89 -18.70 10.21
N HIS A 184 15.13 -17.39 10.35
CA HIS A 184 16.46 -16.80 10.17
C HIS A 184 16.95 -15.89 11.32
N TYR A 185 16.21 -15.72 12.43
CA TYR A 185 16.63 -14.75 13.46
C TYR A 185 17.99 -15.06 14.11
N LYS A 186 18.39 -16.34 14.21
CA LYS A 186 19.67 -16.73 14.84
C LYS A 186 20.89 -16.68 13.91
N THR A 187 20.69 -16.53 12.60
CA THR A 187 21.77 -16.63 11.62
C THR A 187 22.41 -15.29 11.27
N ALA A 188 21.88 -14.17 11.78
CA ALA A 188 22.36 -12.84 11.41
C ALA A 188 23.45 -12.31 12.38
N PRO A 189 24.58 -11.78 11.88
CA PRO A 189 25.60 -11.15 12.72
C PRO A 189 25.05 -9.92 13.45
N LYS A 190 25.53 -9.68 14.68
CA LYS A 190 25.16 -8.50 15.47
C LYS A 190 25.73 -7.24 14.79
N ARG A 191 24.89 -6.21 14.64
CA ARG A 191 25.31 -4.92 14.09
C ARG A 191 26.25 -4.23 15.08
N ALA A 192 27.47 -3.91 14.67
CA ALA A 192 28.35 -3.02 15.41
C ALA A 192 27.87 -1.56 15.23
N ILE A 193 27.75 -0.81 16.32
CA ILE A 193 27.49 0.63 16.25
C ILE A 193 28.85 1.31 16.06
N ALA A 194 28.95 2.23 15.10
CA ALA A 194 30.11 3.07 14.86
C ALA A 194 30.15 4.24 15.84
#